data_AF-A0A087D6C5-F1
#
_entry.id   AF-A0A087D6C5-F1
#
_cell.length_a   1.000
_cell.length_b   1.000
_cell.length_c   1.000
_cell.angle_alpha   90.00
_cell.angle_beta   90.00
_cell.angle_gamma   90.00
#
_symmetry.space_group_name_H-M   'P 1'
#
loop_
_entity.id
_entity.type
_entity.pdbx_description
1 polymer ?
#
loop_
_entity_poly.entity_id
_entity_poly.type
_entity_poly.pdbx_seq_one_letter_code
_entity_poly.pdbx_strand_id
1 'polypeptide(L)'
;MSLTNEQRAATIREFRENMRRLGLTAEQVGEDFGVSAATVERIVELRSGVLEYPWIIRRYLLDKAHEAGVELVPFTALRGDPHGYWFLDGSMIDRGAIDG
;
A
#
# COMPACT_ATOMS: atom_id res chain seq x y z
N MET A 1 8.86 -7.67 -13.26
CA MET A 1 9.21 -8.57 -12.14
C MET A 1 7.93 -8.83 -11.35
N SER A 2 7.72 -10.03 -10.83
CA SER A 2 6.47 -10.38 -10.11
C SER A 2 6.78 -11.02 -8.77
N LEU A 3 5.92 -10.79 -7.78
CA LEU A 3 6.03 -11.44 -6.47
C LEU A 3 5.78 -12.94 -6.58
N THR A 4 6.53 -13.74 -5.82
CA THR A 4 6.17 -15.14 -5.59
C THR A 4 4.88 -15.24 -4.77
N ASN A 5 4.24 -16.41 -4.76
CA ASN A 5 3.04 -16.63 -3.94
C ASN A 5 3.29 -16.37 -2.45
N GLU A 6 4.48 -16.74 -1.95
CA GLU A 6 4.88 -16.49 -0.57
C GLU A 6 5.06 -15.00 -0.29
N GLN A 7 5.77 -14.28 -1.16
CA GLN A 7 5.93 -12.82 -1.07
C GLN A 7 4.60 -12.10 -1.13
N ARG A 8 3.70 -12.54 -2.01
CA ARG A 8 2.33 -12.00 -2.12
C ARG A 8 1.56 -12.20 -0.83
N ALA A 9 1.57 -13.41 -0.27
CA ALA A 9 0.90 -13.71 0.99
C ALA A 9 1.50 -12.91 2.16
N ALA A 10 2.82 -12.75 2.23
CA ALA A 10 3.48 -11.91 3.23
C ALA A 10 3.06 -10.44 3.10
N THR A 11 3.11 -9.88 1.90
CA THR A 11 2.75 -8.48 1.62
C THR A 11 1.30 -8.18 2.03
N ILE A 12 0.35 -9.08 1.73
CA ILE A 12 -1.06 -8.92 2.14
C ILE A 12 -1.19 -8.91 3.68
N ARG A 13 -0.48 -9.82 4.37
CA ARG A 13 -0.48 -9.85 5.84
C ARG A 13 0.14 -8.58 6.43
N GLU A 14 1.22 -8.08 5.84
CA GLU A 14 1.90 -6.85 6.24
C GLU A 14 0.97 -5.64 6.12
N PHE A 15 0.24 -5.49 5.01
CA PHE A 15 -0.77 -4.43 4.86
C PHE A 15 -1.84 -4.50 5.94
N ARG A 16 -2.46 -5.67 6.12
CA ARG A 16 -3.56 -5.85 7.08
C ARG A 16 -3.11 -5.57 8.52
N GLU A 17 -1.94 -6.07 8.89
CA GLU A 17 -1.39 -5.83 10.23
C GLU A 17 -1.04 -4.37 10.44
N ASN A 18 -0.49 -3.69 9.43
CA ASN A 18 -0.14 -2.27 9.53
C ASN A 18 -1.38 -1.37 9.62
N MET A 19 -2.41 -1.64 8.83
CA MET A 19 -3.71 -0.97 8.98
C MET A 19 -4.30 -1.20 10.37
N ARG A 20 -4.25 -2.44 10.88
CA ARG A 20 -4.71 -2.78 12.24
C ARG A 20 -3.96 -2.02 13.32
N ARG A 21 -2.63 -1.90 13.22
CA ARG A 21 -1.79 -1.15 14.18
C ARG A 21 -2.11 0.35 14.21
N LEU A 22 -2.49 0.90 13.06
CA LEU A 22 -2.89 2.30 12.94
C LEU A 22 -4.37 2.54 13.25
N GLY A 23 -5.15 1.47 13.52
CA GLY A 23 -6.60 1.57 13.72
C GLY A 23 -7.36 2.01 12.47
N LEU A 24 -6.78 1.80 11.28
CA LEU A 24 -7.35 2.21 10.00
C LEU A 24 -8.23 1.12 9.40
N THR A 25 -9.40 1.50 8.91
CA THR A 25 -10.26 0.64 8.08
C THR A 25 -10.09 0.96 6.59
N ALA A 26 -10.53 0.05 5.72
CA ALA A 26 -10.50 0.29 4.28
C ALA A 26 -11.39 1.47 3.86
N GLU A 27 -12.47 1.73 4.60
CA GLU A 27 -13.32 2.91 4.43
C GLU A 27 -12.55 4.21 4.69
N GLN A 28 -11.85 4.31 5.81
CA GLN A 28 -11.07 5.52 6.16
C GLN A 28 -9.94 5.78 5.16
N VAL A 29 -9.24 4.72 4.73
CA VAL A 29 -8.24 4.84 3.68
C VAL A 29 -8.90 5.26 2.37
N GLY A 30 -10.05 4.67 2.03
CA GLY A 30 -10.80 5.03 0.82
C GLY A 30 -11.22 6.49 0.81
N GLU A 31 -11.72 7.01 1.93
CA GLU A 31 -12.07 8.42 2.11
C GLU A 31 -10.87 9.35 1.89
N ASP A 32 -9.70 9.03 2.47
CA ASP A 32 -8.47 9.80 2.29
C ASP A 32 -8.01 9.86 0.82
N PHE A 33 -8.29 8.81 0.03
CA PHE A 33 -7.96 8.74 -1.39
C PHE A 33 -9.13 9.10 -2.33
N GLY A 34 -10.33 9.35 -1.83
CA GLY A 34 -11.53 9.58 -2.64
C GLY A 34 -12.02 8.36 -3.42
N VAL A 35 -11.74 7.13 -2.96
CA VAL A 35 -12.15 5.86 -3.59
C VAL A 35 -12.97 4.99 -2.66
N SER A 36 -13.64 3.96 -3.21
CA SER A 36 -14.41 3.03 -2.38
C SER A 36 -13.51 2.14 -1.51
N ALA A 37 -14.04 1.72 -0.36
CA ALA A 37 -13.39 0.72 0.50
C ALA A 37 -13.07 -0.58 -0.26
N ALA A 38 -13.94 -0.99 -1.19
CA ALA A 38 -13.70 -2.16 -2.05
C ALA A 38 -12.48 -1.98 -2.97
N THR A 39 -12.21 -0.76 -3.45
CA THR A 39 -10.99 -0.46 -4.21
C THR A 39 -9.75 -0.58 -3.34
N VAL A 40 -9.78 -0.07 -2.11
CA VAL A 40 -8.68 -0.24 -1.14
C VAL A 40 -8.46 -1.73 -0.83
N GLU A 41 -9.51 -2.50 -0.56
CA GLU A 41 -9.42 -3.94 -0.30
C GLU A 41 -8.76 -4.68 -1.47
N ARG A 42 -9.16 -4.40 -2.71
CA ARG A 42 -8.50 -4.99 -3.88
C ARG A 42 -7.02 -4.64 -3.95
N ILE A 43 -6.62 -3.42 -3.56
CA ILE A 43 -5.21 -3.00 -3.59
C ILE A 43 -4.41 -3.73 -2.52
N VAL A 44 -4.87 -3.75 -1.26
CA VAL A 44 -4.17 -4.42 -0.15
C VAL A 44 -4.17 -5.94 -0.30
N GLU A 45 -5.14 -6.50 -1.02
CA GLU A 45 -5.17 -7.90 -1.43
C GLU A 45 -4.32 -8.20 -2.68
N LEU A 46 -3.65 -7.19 -3.26
CA LEU A 46 -2.83 -7.29 -4.48
C LEU A 46 -3.62 -7.84 -5.69
N ARG A 47 -4.85 -7.34 -5.87
CA ARG A 47 -5.83 -7.72 -6.90
C ARG A 47 -6.27 -6.54 -7.78
N SER A 48 -5.73 -5.34 -7.59
CA SER A 48 -6.08 -4.15 -8.39
C SER A 48 -5.64 -4.24 -9.85
N GLY A 49 -4.57 -4.98 -10.14
CA GLY A 49 -3.95 -5.06 -11.47
C GLY A 49 -2.99 -3.91 -11.79
N VAL A 50 -2.90 -2.89 -10.92
CA VAL A 50 -1.99 -1.75 -11.04
C VAL A 50 -0.85 -1.92 -10.03
N LEU A 51 0.40 -1.91 -10.49
CA LEU A 51 1.57 -2.23 -9.67
C LEU A 51 1.91 -1.12 -8.68
N GLU A 52 1.57 0.12 -9.01
CA GLU A 52 1.87 1.34 -8.27
C GLU A 52 0.97 1.51 -7.04
N TYR A 53 -0.28 1.05 -7.11
CA TYR A 53 -1.25 1.26 -6.02
C TYR A 53 -0.81 0.69 -4.66
N PRO A 54 -0.25 -0.53 -4.55
CA PRO A 54 0.31 -1.00 -3.29
C PRO A 54 1.46 -0.10 -2.77
N TRP A 55 2.27 0.48 -3.65
CA TRP A 55 3.34 1.41 -3.24
C TRP A 55 2.78 2.73 -2.70
N ILE A 56 1.70 3.23 -3.30
CA ILE A 56 0.99 4.43 -2.83
C ILE A 56 0.39 4.18 -1.44
N ILE A 57 -0.34 3.06 -1.25
CA ILE A 57 -0.89 2.69 0.07
C ILE A 57 0.23 2.47 1.09
N ARG A 58 1.33 1.84 0.71
CA ARG A 58 2.49 1.67 1.60
C ARG A 58 3.03 3.01 2.10
N ARG A 59 3.25 3.97 1.20
CA ARG A 59 3.73 5.31 1.57
C ARG A 59 2.75 5.98 2.54
N TYR A 60 1.46 5.93 2.23
CA TYR A 60 0.42 6.45 3.12
C TYR A 60 0.47 5.83 4.53
N LEU A 61 0.61 4.50 4.65
CA LEU A 61 0.70 3.86 5.96
C LEU A 61 1.98 4.28 6.72
N LEU A 62 3.11 4.41 6.02
CA LEU A 62 4.35 4.90 6.62
C LEU A 62 4.20 6.33 7.13
N ASP A 63 3.55 7.20 6.36
CA ASP A 63 3.31 8.60 6.73
C ASP A 63 2.40 8.68 7.97
N LYS A 64 1.28 7.95 7.98
CA LYS A 64 0.38 7.86 9.15
C LYS A 64 1.06 7.30 10.39
N ALA A 65 1.94 6.31 10.22
CA ALA A 65 2.72 5.73 11.30
C ALA A 65 3.71 6.72 11.90
N HIS A 66 4.38 7.50 11.06
CA HIS A 66 5.27 8.57 11.50
C HIS A 66 4.51 9.67 12.26
N GLU A 67 3.36 10.10 11.75
CA GLU A 67 2.49 11.09 12.40
C GLU A 67 1.97 10.61 13.77
N ALA A 68 1.60 9.33 13.87
CA ALA A 68 1.05 8.74 15.09
C ALA A 68 2.11 8.21 16.08
N GLY A 69 3.39 8.17 15.69
CA GLY A 69 4.45 7.54 16.49
C GLY A 69 4.27 6.02 16.66
N VAL A 70 3.65 5.34 15.68
CA VAL A 70 3.37 3.90 15.71
C VAL A 70 4.42 3.15 14.90
N GLU A 71 4.96 2.06 15.45
CA GLU A 71 5.87 1.18 14.72
C GLU A 71 5.11 0.13 13.89
N LEU A 72 5.36 0.12 12.58
CA LEU A 72 4.77 -0.84 11.64
C LEU A 72 5.54 -2.16 11.55
N VAL A 73 4.87 -3.23 11.11
CA VAL A 73 5.55 -4.40 10.58
C VAL A 73 6.26 -4.00 9.28
N PRO A 74 7.56 -4.32 9.14
CA PRO A 74 8.30 -4.00 7.92
C PRO A 74 7.73 -4.70 6.69
N PHE A 75 7.64 -3.97 5.59
CA PHE A 75 7.33 -4.58 4.30
C PHE A 75 8.52 -5.40 3.80
N THR A 76 8.31 -6.68 3.50
CA THR A 76 9.38 -7.58 3.06
C THR A 76 9.53 -7.65 1.54
N ALA A 77 8.46 -7.37 0.79
CA ALA A 77 8.51 -7.33 -0.67
C ALA A 77 8.59 -5.90 -1.23
N LEU A 78 7.86 -4.96 -0.63
CA LEU A 78 7.85 -3.55 -1.02
C LEU A 78 8.93 -2.81 -0.23
N ARG A 79 10.19 -2.96 -0.67
CA ARG A 79 11.38 -2.42 0.02
C ARG A 79 12.01 -1.28 -0.74
N GLY A 80 12.70 -0.41 -0.02
CA GLY A 80 13.46 0.69 -0.60
C GLY A 80 12.57 1.75 -1.26
N ASP A 81 13.17 2.44 -2.23
CA ASP A 81 12.55 3.51 -3.00
C ASP A 81 11.90 2.95 -4.28
N PRO A 82 10.57 3.13 -4.48
CA PRO A 82 9.91 2.69 -5.71
C PRO A 82 10.50 3.29 -7.00
N HIS A 83 11.09 4.48 -6.96
CA HIS A 83 11.70 5.14 -8.13
C HIS A 83 12.92 4.38 -8.68
N GLY A 84 13.50 3.46 -7.89
CA GLY A 84 14.58 2.58 -8.35
C GLY A 84 14.12 1.42 -9.23
N TYR A 85 12.81 1.15 -9.31
CA TYR A 85 12.27 0.05 -10.13
C TYR A 85 11.85 0.56 -11.52
N TRP A 86 12.59 0.15 -12.55
CA TRP A 86 12.35 0.54 -13.94
C TRP A 86 10.95 0.21 -14.48
N PHE A 87 10.24 -0.73 -13.85
CA PHE A 87 8.91 -1.18 -14.28
C PHE A 87 7.76 -0.45 -13.58
N LEU A 88 8.04 0.46 -12.65
CA LEU A 88 7.04 1.30 -11.98
C LEU A 88 6.99 2.67 -12.63
N ASP A 89 5.80 3.24 -12.72
CA ASP A 89 5.64 4.66 -13.04
C ASP A 89 5.85 5.52 -11.78
N GLY A 90 7.07 6.05 -11.64
CA GLY A 90 7.41 6.95 -10.53
C GLY A 90 6.52 8.19 -10.46
N SER A 91 6.07 8.73 -11.60
CA SER A 91 5.21 9.92 -11.62
C SER A 91 3.82 9.64 -11.06
N MET A 92 3.32 8.42 -11.24
CA MET A 92 2.07 7.97 -10.63
C MET A 92 2.20 7.82 -9.11
N ILE A 93 3.33 7.28 -8.65
CA ILE A 93 3.63 7.13 -7.22
C ILE A 93 3.78 8.50 -6.54
N ASP A 94 4.43 9.45 -7.22
CA ASP A 94 4.58 10.83 -6.73
C ASP A 94 3.22 11.51 -6.56
N ARG A 95 2.34 11.39 -7.56
CA ARG A 95 0.97 11.92 -7.51
C ARG A 95 0.17 11.33 -6.35
N GLY A 96 0.42 10.08 -5.98
CA GLY A 96 -0.25 9.42 -4.85
C GLY A 96 -1.76 9.27 -5.03
N ALA A 97 -2.26 9.36 -6.25
CA ALA A 97 -3.68 9.23 -6.55
C ALA A 97 -4.04 7.78 -6.92
N ILE A 98 -5.23 7.35 -6.52
CA ILE A 98 -5.79 6.05 -6.87
C ILE A 98 -7.06 6.29 -7.67
N ASP A 99 -7.16 5.71 -8.86
CA ASP A 99 -8.39 5.76 -9.65
C ASP A 99 -9.37 4.69 -9.17
N GLY A 100 -10.63 5.10 -8.97
CA GLY A 100 -11.71 4.34 -8.34
C GLY A 100 -12.35 3.26 -9.20
#